data_AF-A0AAU7UM33-F1
#
_entry.id   AF-A0AAU7UM33-F1
#
_cell.length_a   1.000
_cell.length_b   1.000
_cell.length_c   1.000
_cell.angle_alpha   90.00
_cell.angle_beta   90.00
_cell.angle_gamma   90.00
#
_symmetry.space_group_name_H-M   'P 1'
#
loop_
_entity.id
_entity.type
_entity.pdbx_description
1 polymer ?
#
loop_
_entity_poly.entity_id
_entity_poly.type
_entity_poly.pdbx_seq_one_letter_code
_entity_poly.pdbx_strand_id
1 'polypeptide(L)'
;MSTTLQDLVNRAVFFSTEMQTHFGALIADAEWEVDFTSDPHLTFTSAEGTVLRGRPHLLGSESNAQSTWLWGWENINEFPETVVGLAHDVRKFGAAEDVAEFITEELPLDEELALRLTLAAKEVTGKWAHYPAAAGAGTTVWLLVDAPELALPEPQVKTTVRALMQGLTQTTVTDHRAALESYVTKRGIPTAELAEDGLRLLFADGSADLSFDEERRISNCEMGAPLEGEAAKQYAQATGTAAPAAETADSVGTQVPAAATTQPPASKTSPVAEPAPSAQAGTEDENAAATDAAASASTDATTSQSPEESTAEVSAADAAENSSAHSTSEAHPEQPPVDEPEPASASAAESQDSDRVPKETETTPEEPKKKKGLFSKLFGR
;
A
#
# COMPACT_ATOMS: atom_id res chain seq x y z
N MET A 1 23.54 -18.47 0.20
CA MET A 1 22.70 -18.13 -0.96
C MET A 1 22.81 -16.63 -1.15
N SER A 2 22.84 -16.10 -2.37
CA SER A 2 22.52 -14.67 -2.57
C SER A 2 21.04 -14.45 -2.31
N THR A 3 20.68 -13.26 -1.86
CA THR A 3 19.30 -12.79 -1.88
C THR A 3 18.87 -12.52 -3.32
N THR A 4 17.74 -13.06 -3.77
CA THR A 4 17.12 -12.67 -5.05
C THR A 4 16.05 -11.59 -4.84
N LEU A 5 15.64 -10.90 -5.93
CA LEU A 5 14.48 -10.01 -5.92
C LEU A 5 13.22 -10.74 -5.41
N GLN A 6 13.00 -11.98 -5.85
CA GLN A 6 11.82 -12.76 -5.46
C GLN A 6 11.84 -13.15 -3.96
N ASP A 7 13.01 -13.40 -3.36
CA ASP A 7 13.09 -13.63 -1.91
C ASP A 7 12.66 -12.39 -1.11
N LEU A 8 13.01 -11.20 -1.59
CA LEU A 8 12.59 -9.94 -0.98
C LEU A 8 11.07 -9.70 -1.17
N VAL A 9 10.53 -9.98 -2.37
CA VAL A 9 9.08 -9.93 -2.64
C VAL A 9 8.31 -10.88 -1.71
N ASN A 10 8.74 -12.15 -1.62
CA ASN A 10 8.15 -13.15 -0.74
C ASN A 10 8.16 -12.66 0.72
N ARG A 11 9.29 -12.19 1.24
CA ARG A 11 9.38 -11.67 2.62
C ARG A 11 8.47 -10.46 2.85
N ALA A 12 8.31 -9.58 1.87
CA ALA A 12 7.56 -8.33 2.00
C ALA A 12 6.03 -8.49 1.92
N VAL A 13 5.54 -9.43 1.11
CA VAL A 13 4.19 -9.38 0.52
C VAL A 13 3.08 -9.16 1.56
N PHE A 14 2.91 -10.07 2.53
CA PHE A 14 1.79 -10.00 3.48
C PHE A 14 1.83 -8.77 4.40
N PHE A 15 3.03 -8.35 4.83
CA PHE A 15 3.17 -7.16 5.68
C PHE A 15 2.85 -5.89 4.88
N SER A 16 3.30 -5.84 3.62
CA SER A 16 2.92 -4.80 2.68
C SER A 16 1.41 -4.78 2.43
N THR A 17 0.76 -5.93 2.20
CA THR A 17 -0.69 -6.00 1.95
C THR A 17 -1.50 -5.43 3.13
N GLU A 18 -1.16 -5.80 4.37
CA GLU A 18 -1.84 -5.24 5.55
C GLU A 18 -1.56 -3.74 5.71
N MET A 19 -0.30 -3.32 5.55
CA MET A 19 0.08 -1.91 5.62
C MET A 19 -0.65 -1.07 4.57
N GLN A 20 -0.82 -1.58 3.34
CA GLN A 20 -1.60 -0.90 2.30
C GLN A 20 -3.10 -0.90 2.60
N THR A 21 -3.64 -1.95 3.22
CA THR A 21 -5.04 -1.99 3.66
C THR A 21 -5.31 -0.94 4.73
N HIS A 22 -4.40 -0.81 5.70
CA HIS A 22 -4.47 0.20 6.76
C HIS A 22 -4.26 1.62 6.22
N PHE A 23 -3.19 1.85 5.46
CA PHE A 23 -2.88 3.14 4.83
C PHE A 23 -4.02 3.60 3.91
N GLY A 24 -4.52 2.72 3.04
CA GLY A 24 -5.64 3.01 2.14
C GLY A 24 -6.94 3.39 2.87
N ALA A 25 -7.18 2.84 4.05
CA ALA A 25 -8.31 3.24 4.90
C ALA A 25 -8.11 4.61 5.57
N LEU A 26 -6.86 4.99 5.89
CA LEU A 26 -6.54 6.32 6.44
C LEU A 26 -6.64 7.45 5.40
N ILE A 27 -6.39 7.15 4.12
CA ILE A 27 -6.46 8.11 3.01
C ILE A 27 -7.72 7.96 2.13
N ALA A 28 -8.74 7.26 2.62
CA ALA A 28 -9.99 7.06 1.90
C ALA A 28 -10.61 8.42 1.50
N ASP A 29 -10.99 8.54 0.22
CA ASP A 29 -11.58 9.73 -0.41
C ASP A 29 -10.77 11.04 -0.24
N ALA A 30 -9.48 10.96 0.09
CA ALA A 30 -8.62 12.12 0.27
C ALA A 30 -7.96 12.58 -1.05
N GLU A 31 -8.01 13.88 -1.34
CA GLU A 31 -7.13 14.50 -2.33
C GLU A 31 -5.69 14.52 -1.79
N TRP A 32 -4.70 14.43 -2.69
CA TRP A 32 -3.29 14.36 -2.32
C TRP A 32 -2.46 15.45 -3.00
N GLU A 33 -1.47 15.97 -2.28
CA GLU A 33 -0.48 16.92 -2.80
C GLU A 33 0.91 16.57 -2.26
N VAL A 34 1.92 16.61 -3.14
CA VAL A 34 3.30 16.31 -2.79
C VAL A 34 4.23 17.48 -3.08
N ASP A 35 5.23 17.64 -2.23
CA ASP A 35 6.34 18.57 -2.38
C ASP A 35 7.66 17.77 -2.29
N PHE A 36 8.59 18.04 -3.21
CA PHE A 36 9.94 17.46 -3.25
C PHE A 36 11.04 18.51 -3.07
N THR A 37 10.70 19.71 -2.59
CA THR A 37 11.67 20.75 -2.22
C THR A 37 12.31 20.46 -0.86
N SER A 38 12.92 21.46 -0.22
CA SER A 38 13.77 21.30 0.97
C SER A 38 13.06 20.72 2.22
N ASP A 39 11.73 20.82 2.32
CA ASP A 39 10.91 20.08 3.29
C ASP A 39 9.94 19.16 2.55
N PRO A 40 10.39 17.97 2.11
CA PRO A 40 9.57 17.11 1.27
C PRO A 40 8.45 16.47 2.08
N HIS A 41 7.22 16.57 1.57
CA HIS A 41 6.01 16.15 2.27
C HIS A 41 4.92 15.69 1.31
N LEU A 42 4.16 14.67 1.71
CA LEU A 42 2.99 14.12 1.03
C LEU A 42 1.79 14.30 1.96
N THR A 43 0.85 15.16 1.56
CA THR A 43 -0.32 15.52 2.38
C THR A 43 -1.58 14.95 1.73
N PHE A 44 -2.38 14.24 2.52
CA PHE A 44 -3.71 13.73 2.15
C PHE A 44 -4.77 14.53 2.90
N THR A 45 -5.78 15.03 2.18
CA THR A 45 -6.81 15.93 2.68
C THR A 45 -8.19 15.46 2.22
N SER A 46 -9.06 15.10 3.17
CA SER A 46 -10.47 14.79 2.93
C SER A 46 -11.32 16.07 3.04
N ALA A 47 -12.63 15.95 2.84
CA ALA A 47 -13.58 17.04 3.06
C ALA A 47 -13.60 17.58 4.51
N GLU A 48 -13.10 16.81 5.49
CA GLU A 48 -13.04 17.21 6.91
C GLU A 48 -11.70 17.85 7.30
N GLY A 49 -10.65 17.70 6.48
CA GLY A 49 -9.33 18.27 6.70
C GLY A 49 -8.18 17.33 6.32
N THR A 50 -6.96 17.68 6.72
CA THR A 50 -5.78 16.83 6.51
C THR A 50 -5.88 15.56 7.36
N VAL A 51 -5.92 14.40 6.70
CA VAL A 51 -5.99 13.07 7.34
C VAL A 51 -4.61 12.45 7.56
N LEU A 52 -3.63 12.81 6.74
CA LEU A 52 -2.23 12.37 6.88
C LEU A 52 -1.26 13.38 6.28
N ARG A 53 -0.09 13.58 6.91
CA ARG A 53 1.06 14.29 6.33
C ARG A 53 2.34 13.49 6.56
N GLY A 54 2.70 12.67 5.60
CA GLY A 54 3.92 11.85 5.63
C GLY A 54 5.10 12.50 4.92
N ARG A 55 6.30 11.95 5.14
CA ARG A 55 7.48 12.20 4.31
C ARG A 55 7.47 11.22 3.12
N PRO A 56 7.53 11.72 1.87
CA PRO A 56 7.69 10.89 0.70
C PRO A 56 9.18 10.62 0.43
N HIS A 57 9.46 9.42 -0.05
CA HIS A 57 10.75 9.05 -0.61
C HIS A 57 10.53 8.51 -2.03
N LEU A 58 11.19 9.11 -3.01
CA LEU A 58 11.09 8.69 -4.41
C LEU A 58 11.82 7.37 -4.61
N LEU A 59 11.09 6.31 -4.93
CA LEU A 59 11.69 5.02 -5.26
C LEU A 59 12.01 4.91 -6.76
N GLY A 60 11.09 5.38 -7.61
CA GLY A 60 11.23 5.38 -9.06
C GLY A 60 9.95 5.80 -9.76
N SER A 61 9.90 5.60 -11.08
CA SER A 61 8.73 5.87 -11.89
C SER A 61 8.57 4.86 -13.01
N GLU A 62 7.33 4.37 -13.19
CA GLU A 62 6.92 3.65 -14.39
C GLU A 62 6.47 4.65 -15.46
N SER A 63 6.71 4.35 -16.74
CA SER A 63 6.23 5.14 -17.86
C SER A 63 5.54 4.24 -18.89
N ASN A 64 4.21 4.29 -18.94
CA ASN A 64 3.40 3.48 -19.87
C ASN A 64 3.68 3.83 -21.35
N ALA A 65 4.18 5.05 -21.63
CA ALA A 65 4.53 5.49 -22.97
C ALA A 65 5.88 4.93 -23.47
N GLN A 66 6.80 4.61 -22.55
CA GLN A 66 8.12 4.03 -22.86
C GLN A 66 8.18 2.52 -22.54
N SER A 67 7.21 2.01 -21.78
CA SER A 67 7.18 0.66 -21.20
C SER A 67 8.41 0.38 -20.33
N THR A 68 8.88 1.38 -19.57
CA THR A 68 10.06 1.28 -18.69
C THR A 68 9.79 1.73 -17.25
N TRP A 69 10.49 1.10 -16.31
CA TRP A 69 10.72 1.60 -14.95
C TRP A 69 12.09 2.29 -14.91
N LEU A 70 12.13 3.51 -14.37
CA LEU A 70 13.35 4.26 -14.08
C LEU A 70 13.49 4.43 -12.57
N TRP A 71 14.67 4.15 -12.02
CA TRP A 71 14.93 4.29 -10.59
C TRP A 71 15.10 5.75 -10.14
N GLY A 72 14.60 6.06 -8.93
CA GLY A 72 14.74 7.37 -8.30
C GLY A 72 16.20 7.75 -8.00
N TRP A 73 17.08 6.76 -7.88
CA TRP A 73 18.52 6.96 -7.65
C TRP A 73 19.31 7.42 -8.87
N GLU A 74 18.71 7.45 -10.08
CA GLU A 74 19.30 8.16 -11.22
C GLU A 74 19.03 9.66 -11.18
N ASN A 75 18.02 10.08 -10.42
CA ASN A 75 17.77 11.46 -10.02
C ASN A 75 17.93 12.53 -11.12
N ILE A 76 17.41 12.25 -12.33
CA ILE A 76 17.50 13.13 -13.52
C ILE A 76 17.00 14.56 -13.25
N ASN A 77 16.13 14.73 -12.24
CA ASN A 77 15.51 15.99 -11.85
C ASN A 77 16.23 16.73 -10.71
N GLU A 78 17.41 16.25 -10.27
CA GLU A 78 18.22 16.83 -9.19
C GLU A 78 17.45 17.02 -7.86
N PHE A 79 16.57 16.08 -7.52
CA PHE A 79 15.82 16.11 -6.26
C PHE A 79 16.76 16.00 -5.04
N PRO A 80 16.39 16.60 -3.88
CA PRO A 80 17.20 16.52 -2.67
C PRO A 80 17.40 15.08 -2.16
N GLU A 81 18.54 14.83 -1.52
CA GLU A 81 18.87 13.55 -0.84
C GLU A 81 17.77 13.07 0.13
N THR A 82 17.06 14.01 0.76
CA THR A 82 15.90 13.72 1.64
C THR A 82 14.74 13.03 0.93
N VAL A 83 14.68 13.09 -0.40
CA VAL A 83 13.68 12.45 -1.27
C VAL A 83 14.23 11.15 -1.86
N VAL A 84 15.45 11.14 -2.40
CA VAL A 84 16.02 9.99 -3.17
C VAL A 84 16.92 9.04 -2.37
N GLY A 85 17.35 9.39 -1.16
CA GLY A 85 18.33 8.61 -0.38
C GLY A 85 17.95 7.14 -0.14
N LEU A 86 16.66 6.83 0.03
CA LEU A 86 16.20 5.44 0.15
C LEU A 86 16.36 4.64 -1.16
N ALA A 87 16.25 5.28 -2.32
CA ALA A 87 16.60 4.63 -3.59
C ALA A 87 18.12 4.39 -3.68
N HIS A 88 18.95 5.32 -3.21
CA HIS A 88 20.40 5.11 -3.15
C HIS A 88 20.78 3.96 -2.20
N ASP A 89 20.12 3.81 -1.05
CA ASP A 89 20.30 2.64 -0.17
C ASP A 89 19.82 1.32 -0.83
N VAL A 90 18.75 1.34 -1.63
CA VAL A 90 18.32 0.17 -2.45
C VAL A 90 19.38 -0.20 -3.51
N ARG A 91 19.93 0.78 -4.26
CA ARG A 91 21.04 0.54 -5.21
C ARG A 91 22.26 -0.07 -4.52
N LYS A 92 22.60 0.44 -3.34
CA LYS A 92 23.73 -0.01 -2.52
C LYS A 92 23.52 -1.41 -1.93
N PHE A 93 22.31 -1.75 -1.53
CA PHE A 93 21.95 -3.13 -1.13
C PHE A 93 22.06 -4.07 -2.34
N GLY A 94 21.51 -3.69 -3.49
CA GLY A 94 21.60 -4.49 -4.72
C GLY A 94 23.04 -4.79 -5.15
N ALA A 95 23.92 -3.80 -5.04
CA ALA A 95 25.35 -3.94 -5.32
C ALA A 95 26.14 -4.75 -4.25
N ALA A 96 25.52 -5.10 -3.12
CA ALA A 96 26.13 -5.90 -2.05
C ALA A 96 25.63 -7.35 -2.03
N GLU A 97 24.41 -7.60 -2.51
CA GLU A 97 23.76 -8.93 -2.54
C GLU A 97 23.66 -9.52 -3.97
N ASP A 98 24.17 -8.81 -4.98
CA ASP A 98 24.10 -9.12 -6.42
C ASP A 98 22.66 -9.13 -7.02
N VAL A 99 21.78 -8.26 -6.51
CA VAL A 99 20.41 -8.06 -7.06
C VAL A 99 20.45 -7.10 -8.25
N ALA A 100 20.51 -7.65 -9.46
CA ALA A 100 20.67 -6.91 -10.71
C ALA A 100 19.59 -5.85 -10.95
N GLU A 101 18.35 -6.13 -10.54
CA GLU A 101 17.18 -5.27 -10.74
C GLU A 101 17.22 -4.01 -9.87
N PHE A 102 18.04 -3.97 -8.82
CA PHE A 102 18.27 -2.79 -7.98
C PHE A 102 19.43 -1.90 -8.46
N ILE A 103 20.28 -2.38 -9.36
CA ILE A 103 21.46 -1.66 -9.86
C ILE A 103 21.39 -1.31 -11.35
N THR A 104 20.38 -1.84 -12.06
CA THR A 104 20.08 -1.50 -13.46
C THR A 104 19.24 -0.22 -13.50
N GLU A 105 19.72 0.80 -14.20
CA GLU A 105 19.17 2.18 -14.24
C GLU A 105 17.72 2.24 -14.72
N GLU A 106 17.48 1.64 -15.88
CA GLU A 106 16.17 1.53 -16.53
C GLU A 106 15.86 0.06 -16.85
N LEU A 107 14.64 -0.39 -16.55
CA LEU A 107 14.19 -1.76 -16.72
C LEU A 107 12.92 -1.81 -17.60
N PRO A 108 12.77 -2.78 -18.52
CA PRO A 108 11.52 -2.96 -19.25
C PRO A 108 10.40 -3.40 -18.30
N LEU A 109 9.22 -2.80 -18.40
CA LEU A 109 8.07 -3.16 -17.59
C LEU A 109 7.46 -4.50 -18.01
N ASP A 110 7.03 -5.25 -17.01
CA ASP A 110 5.94 -6.22 -17.10
C ASP A 110 4.81 -5.80 -16.14
N GLU A 111 3.72 -6.57 -16.12
CA GLU A 111 2.49 -6.27 -15.38
C GLU A 111 2.69 -6.10 -13.86
N GLU A 112 3.71 -6.73 -13.26
CA GLU A 112 3.95 -6.71 -11.81
C GLU A 112 5.26 -5.99 -11.41
N LEU A 113 6.13 -5.58 -12.35
CA LEU A 113 7.49 -5.16 -12.02
C LEU A 113 7.55 -4.01 -11.00
N ALA A 114 6.80 -2.93 -11.21
CA ALA A 114 6.82 -1.77 -10.33
C ALA A 114 6.39 -2.13 -8.88
N LEU A 115 5.42 -3.05 -8.73
CA LEU A 115 5.01 -3.58 -7.43
C LEU A 115 6.10 -4.49 -6.83
N ARG A 116 6.71 -5.39 -7.61
CA ARG A 116 7.78 -6.30 -7.13
C ARG A 116 9.03 -5.54 -6.67
N LEU A 117 9.49 -4.55 -7.45
CA LEU A 117 10.60 -3.68 -7.06
C LEU A 117 10.24 -2.88 -5.78
N THR A 118 9.01 -2.39 -5.68
CA THR A 118 8.55 -1.66 -4.50
C THR A 118 8.48 -2.55 -3.27
N LEU A 119 7.87 -3.74 -3.35
CA LEU A 119 7.82 -4.73 -2.28
C LEU A 119 9.22 -5.06 -1.77
N ALA A 120 10.14 -5.36 -2.68
CA ALA A 120 11.51 -5.70 -2.32
C ALA A 120 12.26 -4.53 -1.66
N ALA A 121 12.02 -3.29 -2.10
CA ALA A 121 12.57 -2.10 -1.46
C ALA A 121 12.06 -1.86 -0.03
N LYS A 122 10.86 -2.35 0.34
CA LYS A 122 10.35 -2.25 1.73
C LYS A 122 11.17 -3.08 2.71
N GLU A 123 11.63 -4.26 2.32
CA GLU A 123 12.55 -5.08 3.13
C GLU A 123 13.90 -4.37 3.37
N VAL A 124 14.44 -3.71 2.33
CA VAL A 124 15.74 -3.02 2.41
C VAL A 124 15.65 -1.75 3.26
N THR A 125 14.59 -0.95 3.09
CA THR A 125 14.47 0.40 3.67
C THR A 125 13.72 0.42 5.01
N GLY A 126 12.96 -0.63 5.33
CA GLY A 126 12.05 -0.66 6.47
C GLY A 126 10.85 0.30 6.35
N LYS A 127 10.62 0.94 5.20
CA LYS A 127 9.46 1.83 4.98
C LYS A 127 8.33 1.05 4.33
N TRP A 128 7.28 0.78 5.11
CA TRP A 128 6.28 -0.24 4.76
C TRP A 128 5.07 0.26 3.98
N ALA A 129 4.77 1.55 4.00
CA ALA A 129 3.72 2.14 3.16
C ALA A 129 4.31 2.63 1.82
N HIS A 130 3.53 2.51 0.75
CA HIS A 130 3.86 3.10 -0.55
C HIS A 130 2.63 3.72 -1.21
N TYR A 131 2.85 4.72 -2.05
CA TYR A 131 1.82 5.43 -2.80
C TYR A 131 2.23 5.61 -4.28
N PRO A 132 1.50 5.02 -5.25
CA PRO A 132 1.69 5.27 -6.67
C PRO A 132 0.99 6.60 -7.06
N ALA A 133 1.78 7.67 -7.18
CA ALA A 133 1.32 9.02 -7.51
C ALA A 133 1.32 9.25 -9.03
N ALA A 134 0.15 9.45 -9.64
CA ALA A 134 0.04 9.73 -11.07
C ALA A 134 0.63 11.12 -11.42
N ALA A 135 1.77 11.15 -12.12
CA ALA A 135 2.43 12.38 -12.54
C ALA A 135 1.84 12.99 -13.83
N GLY A 136 1.06 12.20 -14.58
CA GLY A 136 0.51 12.57 -15.87
C GLY A 136 1.33 12.01 -17.04
N ALA A 137 0.90 12.28 -18.27
CA ALA A 137 1.52 11.77 -19.51
C ALA A 137 1.71 10.23 -19.57
N GLY A 138 0.98 9.45 -18.76
CA GLY A 138 1.16 8.00 -18.64
C GLY A 138 2.31 7.57 -17.72
N THR A 139 2.84 8.48 -16.89
CA THR A 139 3.89 8.21 -15.90
C THR A 139 3.29 8.16 -14.49
N THR A 140 3.64 7.12 -13.72
CA THR A 140 3.32 7.00 -12.29
C THR A 140 4.60 7.01 -11.48
N VAL A 141 4.64 7.86 -10.46
CA VAL A 141 5.78 8.00 -9.54
C VAL A 141 5.51 7.17 -8.29
N TRP A 142 6.39 6.20 -8.01
CA TRP A 142 6.24 5.30 -6.88
C TRP A 142 7.00 5.85 -5.67
N LEU A 143 6.25 6.16 -4.61
CA LEU A 143 6.76 6.75 -3.38
C LEU A 143 6.70 5.73 -2.23
N LEU A 144 7.78 5.58 -1.47
CA LEU A 144 7.68 5.05 -0.10
C LEU A 144 7.24 6.19 0.83
N VAL A 145 6.38 5.89 1.81
CA VAL A 145 5.78 6.91 2.69
C VAL A 145 6.14 6.61 4.15
N ASP A 146 6.63 7.64 4.84
CA ASP A 146 7.04 7.57 6.25
C ASP A 146 6.21 8.55 7.09
N ALA A 147 5.38 8.04 8.00
CA ALA A 147 4.55 8.83 8.91
C ALA A 147 4.22 8.01 10.18
N PRO A 148 4.22 8.59 11.38
CA PRO A 148 3.96 7.86 12.62
C PRO A 148 2.51 7.35 12.74
N GLU A 149 1.56 7.97 12.04
CA GLU A 149 0.15 7.55 12.00
C GLU A 149 -0.08 6.24 11.24
N LEU A 150 0.93 5.75 10.50
CA LEU A 150 0.88 4.47 9.77
C LEU A 150 1.24 3.26 10.65
N ALA A 151 1.42 3.46 11.96
CA ALA A 151 1.70 2.38 12.89
C ALA A 151 0.53 1.39 12.98
N LEU A 152 0.72 0.19 12.43
CA LEU A 152 -0.30 -0.87 12.45
C LEU A 152 -0.78 -1.17 13.89
N PRO A 153 -2.08 -1.38 14.11
CA PRO A 153 -2.61 -1.85 15.38
C PRO A 153 -2.15 -3.28 15.71
N GLU A 154 -2.48 -3.74 16.92
CA GLU A 154 -2.27 -5.12 17.35
C GLU A 154 -2.84 -6.13 16.33
N PRO A 155 -2.12 -7.23 16.01
CA PRO A 155 -2.59 -8.23 15.05
C PRO A 155 -3.91 -8.88 15.50
N GLN A 156 -4.92 -8.78 14.64
CA GLN A 156 -6.23 -9.41 14.81
C GLN A 156 -6.40 -10.53 13.78
N VAL A 157 -7.10 -11.61 14.15
CA VAL A 157 -7.24 -12.81 13.32
C VAL A 157 -7.83 -12.49 11.94
N LYS A 158 -8.90 -11.69 11.88
CA LYS A 158 -9.60 -11.34 10.63
C LYS A 158 -8.79 -10.42 9.71
N THR A 159 -8.04 -9.49 10.27
CA THR A 159 -7.19 -8.56 9.49
C THR A 159 -5.98 -9.30 8.94
N THR A 160 -5.36 -10.14 9.76
CA THR A 160 -4.25 -11.02 9.37
C THR A 160 -4.65 -11.95 8.24
N VAL A 161 -5.72 -12.75 8.40
CA VAL A 161 -6.14 -13.71 7.37
C VAL A 161 -6.53 -13.02 6.06
N ARG A 162 -7.14 -11.82 6.12
CA ARG A 162 -7.38 -11.01 4.90
C ARG A 162 -6.07 -10.63 4.22
N ALA A 163 -5.07 -10.15 4.97
CA ALA A 163 -3.78 -9.74 4.41
C ALA A 163 -3.02 -10.93 3.78
N LEU A 164 -3.07 -12.11 4.39
CA LEU A 164 -2.51 -13.34 3.81
C LEU A 164 -3.19 -13.67 2.47
N MET A 165 -4.52 -13.80 2.46
CA MET A 165 -5.27 -14.21 1.26
C MET A 165 -5.18 -13.17 0.13
N GLN A 166 -5.22 -11.87 0.46
CA GLN A 166 -5.09 -10.79 -0.53
C GLN A 166 -3.65 -10.67 -1.05
N GLY A 167 -2.63 -10.93 -0.23
CA GLY A 167 -1.23 -10.88 -0.67
C GLY A 167 -0.91 -11.93 -1.73
N LEU A 168 -1.50 -13.13 -1.60
CA LEU A 168 -1.39 -14.20 -2.61
C LEU A 168 -2.07 -13.86 -3.96
N THR A 169 -2.87 -12.80 -4.02
CA THR A 169 -3.52 -12.32 -5.26
C THR A 169 -2.93 -11.00 -5.79
N GLN A 170 -1.91 -10.43 -5.12
CA GLN A 170 -1.32 -9.14 -5.51
C GLN A 170 -0.06 -9.27 -6.38
N THR A 171 0.67 -10.37 -6.27
CA THR A 171 1.87 -10.68 -7.06
C THR A 171 2.20 -12.17 -6.93
N THR A 172 3.05 -12.70 -7.79
CA THR A 172 3.56 -14.07 -7.64
C THR A 172 4.36 -14.23 -6.33
N VAL A 173 3.94 -15.17 -5.47
CA VAL A 173 4.65 -15.58 -4.24
C VAL A 173 5.19 -17.00 -4.42
N THR A 174 6.51 -17.18 -4.49
CA THR A 174 7.13 -18.48 -4.80
C THR A 174 7.42 -19.36 -3.58
N ASP A 175 7.49 -18.78 -2.38
CA ASP A 175 7.56 -19.50 -1.12
C ASP A 175 6.59 -18.87 -0.11
N HIS A 176 5.44 -19.51 0.07
CA HIS A 176 4.40 -19.04 0.99
C HIS A 176 4.83 -19.17 2.46
N ARG A 177 5.74 -20.08 2.81
CA ARG A 177 6.20 -20.27 4.19
C ARG A 177 7.25 -19.25 4.57
N ALA A 178 8.22 -18.96 3.71
CA ALA A 178 9.18 -17.87 3.92
C ALA A 178 8.45 -16.51 4.00
N ALA A 179 7.40 -16.31 3.19
CA ALA A 179 6.53 -15.15 3.27
C ALA A 179 5.78 -15.07 4.62
N LEU A 180 5.21 -16.19 5.09
CA LEU A 180 4.48 -16.26 6.35
C LEU A 180 5.40 -16.08 7.56
N GLU A 181 6.56 -16.74 7.58
CA GLU A 181 7.59 -16.63 8.63
C GLU A 181 8.09 -15.19 8.78
N SER A 182 8.39 -14.53 7.65
CA SER A 182 8.74 -13.11 7.59
C SER A 182 7.64 -12.24 8.21
N TYR A 183 6.38 -12.48 7.83
CA TYR A 183 5.23 -11.70 8.30
C TYR A 183 4.95 -11.87 9.79
N VAL A 184 4.89 -13.11 10.31
CA VAL A 184 4.64 -13.35 11.74
C VAL A 184 5.76 -12.80 12.61
N THR A 185 7.02 -12.90 12.14
CA THR A 185 8.19 -12.29 12.79
C THR A 185 8.07 -10.77 12.84
N LYS A 186 7.72 -10.13 11.71
CA LYS A 186 7.55 -8.66 11.63
C LYS A 186 6.38 -8.13 12.47
N ARG A 187 5.31 -8.91 12.65
CA ARG A 187 4.15 -8.54 13.50
C ARG A 187 4.25 -8.99 14.95
N GLY A 188 5.22 -9.85 15.30
CA GLY A 188 5.31 -10.48 16.62
C GLY A 188 4.17 -11.46 16.92
N ILE A 189 3.53 -12.04 15.89
CA ILE A 189 2.42 -12.99 16.05
C ILE A 189 2.97 -14.33 16.57
N PRO A 190 2.55 -14.81 17.75
CA PRO A 190 2.95 -16.12 18.23
C PRO A 190 2.37 -17.24 17.36
N THR A 191 3.16 -18.29 17.16
CA THR A 191 2.77 -19.46 16.36
C THR A 191 2.87 -20.76 17.15
N ALA A 192 2.18 -21.80 16.68
CA ALA A 192 2.31 -23.15 17.18
C ALA A 192 2.15 -24.18 16.04
N GLU A 193 2.99 -25.21 16.05
CA GLU A 193 2.90 -26.33 15.10
C GLU A 193 1.59 -27.12 15.31
N LEU A 194 1.00 -27.58 14.20
CA LEU A 194 -0.16 -28.47 14.17
C LEU A 194 0.24 -29.88 13.66
N ALA A 195 -0.76 -30.74 13.48
CA ALA A 195 -0.56 -31.98 12.72
C ALA A 195 -0.28 -31.65 11.23
N GLU A 196 0.29 -32.62 10.52
CA GLU A 196 0.42 -32.60 9.05
C GLU A 196 1.19 -31.37 8.49
N ASP A 197 2.22 -30.90 9.21
CA ASP A 197 3.04 -29.71 8.88
C ASP A 197 2.24 -28.38 8.86
N GLY A 198 1.01 -28.37 9.37
CA GLY A 198 0.17 -27.18 9.51
C GLY A 198 0.67 -26.21 10.60
N LEU A 199 0.29 -24.94 10.51
CA LEU A 199 0.73 -23.88 11.42
C LEU A 199 -0.46 -23.09 11.97
N ARG A 200 -0.55 -22.97 13.30
CA ARG A 200 -1.48 -22.07 13.99
C ARG A 200 -0.84 -20.71 14.24
N LEU A 201 -1.55 -19.65 13.87
CA LEU A 201 -1.30 -18.27 14.30
C LEU A 201 -2.19 -17.95 15.50
N LEU A 202 -1.67 -17.21 16.47
CA LEU A 202 -2.35 -16.93 17.75
C LEU A 202 -2.50 -15.41 17.94
N PHE A 203 -3.70 -14.96 18.31
CA PHE A 203 -4.05 -13.54 18.48
C PHE A 203 -4.83 -13.33 19.78
N ALA A 204 -4.94 -12.08 20.24
CA ALA A 204 -5.79 -11.76 21.39
C ALA A 204 -7.28 -12.02 21.14
N ASP A 205 -7.73 -11.97 19.88
CA ASP A 205 -9.14 -12.12 19.47
C ASP A 205 -9.50 -13.52 18.92
N GLY A 206 -8.52 -14.38 18.64
CA GLY A 206 -8.74 -15.70 18.05
C GLY A 206 -7.45 -16.42 17.62
N SER A 207 -7.59 -17.39 16.74
CA SER A 207 -6.49 -18.12 16.09
C SER A 207 -6.81 -18.42 14.64
N ALA A 208 -5.78 -18.60 13.81
CA ALA A 208 -5.92 -19.06 12.42
C ALA A 208 -5.05 -20.29 12.18
N ASP A 209 -5.66 -21.38 11.75
CA ASP A 209 -4.99 -22.66 11.48
C ASP A 209 -4.79 -22.80 9.97
N LEU A 210 -3.53 -22.82 9.52
CA LEU A 210 -3.16 -22.93 8.11
C LEU A 210 -2.68 -24.34 7.79
N SER A 211 -3.22 -24.94 6.73
CA SER A 211 -2.64 -26.12 6.09
C SER A 211 -1.87 -25.71 4.84
N PHE A 212 -0.97 -26.60 4.41
CA PHE A 212 -0.16 -26.41 3.22
C PHE A 212 -0.34 -27.59 2.26
N ASP A 213 -0.05 -27.40 0.97
CA ASP A 213 -0.01 -28.47 -0.02
C ASP A 213 1.38 -29.13 -0.12
N GLU A 214 1.52 -30.12 -1.01
CA GLU A 214 2.80 -30.82 -1.25
C GLU A 214 3.91 -29.88 -1.78
N GLU A 215 3.54 -28.75 -2.39
CA GLU A 215 4.44 -27.68 -2.84
C GLU A 215 4.72 -26.63 -1.75
N ARG A 216 4.23 -26.86 -0.52
CA ARG A 216 4.35 -25.98 0.67
C ARG A 216 3.65 -24.63 0.52
N ARG A 217 2.70 -24.50 -0.42
CA ARG A 217 1.80 -23.34 -0.54
C ARG A 217 0.68 -23.44 0.47
N ILE A 218 0.15 -22.31 0.94
CA ILE A 218 -1.04 -22.27 1.81
C ILE A 218 -2.24 -22.84 1.04
N SER A 219 -2.88 -23.88 1.59
CA SER A 219 -3.98 -24.62 0.95
C SER A 219 -5.34 -24.43 1.61
N ASN A 220 -5.37 -24.13 2.91
CA ASN A 220 -6.56 -23.76 3.69
C ASN A 220 -6.16 -22.80 4.82
N CYS A 221 -7.13 -22.06 5.37
CA CYS A 221 -6.95 -21.19 6.52
C CYS A 221 -8.24 -21.10 7.35
N GLU A 222 -8.32 -21.81 8.46
CA GLU A 222 -9.52 -21.88 9.32
C GLU A 222 -9.40 -20.92 10.50
N MET A 223 -10.38 -20.02 10.65
CA MET A 223 -10.41 -19.04 11.75
C MET A 223 -11.21 -19.54 12.95
N GLY A 224 -10.55 -19.71 14.09
CA GLY A 224 -11.19 -19.90 15.39
C GLY A 224 -11.34 -18.57 16.12
N ALA A 225 -12.57 -18.12 16.39
CA ALA A 225 -12.84 -16.94 17.21
C ALA A 225 -14.14 -17.15 18.02
N PRO A 226 -14.19 -16.79 19.32
CA PRO A 226 -13.13 -16.20 20.13
C PRO A 226 -11.95 -17.15 20.43
N LEU A 227 -10.88 -16.63 21.03
CA LEU A 227 -9.72 -17.40 21.46
C LEU A 227 -10.09 -18.35 22.63
N GLU A 228 -10.26 -19.64 22.34
CA GLU A 228 -10.66 -20.66 23.32
C GLU A 228 -9.79 -21.94 23.26
N GLY A 229 -10.09 -22.90 24.16
CA GLY A 229 -9.56 -24.26 24.09
C GLY A 229 -8.03 -24.35 24.22
N GLU A 230 -7.40 -25.02 23.26
CA GLU A 230 -5.94 -25.19 23.25
C GLU A 230 -5.21 -23.93 22.75
N ALA A 231 -5.79 -23.21 21.78
CA ALA A 231 -5.22 -21.97 21.26
C ALA A 231 -5.07 -20.91 22.36
N ALA A 232 -6.06 -20.79 23.26
CA ALA A 232 -5.98 -19.92 24.43
C ALA A 232 -4.79 -20.24 25.36
N LYS A 233 -4.47 -21.53 25.57
CA LYS A 233 -3.31 -21.95 26.38
C LYS A 233 -2.00 -21.64 25.67
N GLN A 234 -1.93 -21.92 24.36
CA GLN A 234 -0.75 -21.67 23.53
C GLN A 234 -0.43 -20.17 23.48
N TYR A 235 -1.44 -19.31 23.29
CA TYR A 235 -1.29 -17.85 23.32
C TYR A 235 -0.84 -17.33 24.70
N ALA A 236 -1.45 -17.83 25.78
CA ALA A 236 -1.06 -17.51 27.15
C ALA A 236 0.41 -17.91 27.45
N GLN A 237 0.80 -19.12 27.05
CA GLN A 237 2.17 -19.61 27.20
C GLN A 237 3.18 -18.77 26.40
N ALA A 238 2.86 -18.40 25.16
CA ALA A 238 3.78 -17.67 24.29
C ALA A 238 3.90 -16.18 24.63
N THR A 239 2.83 -15.54 25.12
CA THR A 239 2.83 -14.13 25.56
C THR A 239 3.31 -13.94 27.01
N GLY A 240 3.42 -15.02 27.79
CA GLY A 240 3.65 -14.95 29.23
C GLY A 240 2.44 -14.46 30.04
N THR A 241 1.29 -14.26 29.39
CA THR A 241 0.03 -13.94 30.06
C THR A 241 -0.41 -15.14 30.88
N ALA A 242 -0.58 -14.98 32.20
CA ALA A 242 -1.12 -16.05 33.02
C ALA A 242 -2.55 -16.38 32.56
N ALA A 243 -2.75 -17.59 32.00
CA ALA A 243 -4.05 -18.03 31.51
C ALA A 243 -5.10 -17.91 32.63
N PRO A 244 -6.30 -17.34 32.36
CA PRO A 244 -7.39 -17.40 33.32
C PRO A 244 -7.75 -18.87 33.53
N ALA A 245 -7.50 -19.37 34.74
CA ALA A 245 -7.80 -20.76 35.07
C ALA A 245 -9.32 -20.95 35.03
N ALA A 246 -9.81 -21.64 34.00
CA ALA A 246 -11.20 -22.03 33.90
C ALA A 246 -11.54 -22.92 35.11
N GLU A 247 -12.42 -22.44 35.99
CA GLU A 247 -12.78 -23.13 37.23
C GLU A 247 -13.58 -24.41 36.92
N THR A 248 -12.89 -25.53 36.75
CA THR A 248 -13.48 -26.87 36.72
C THR A 248 -13.89 -27.31 38.13
N ALA A 249 -14.85 -26.60 38.71
CA ALA A 249 -15.49 -26.89 39.98
C ALA A 249 -16.59 -27.96 39.82
N ASP A 250 -16.20 -29.17 39.40
CA ASP A 250 -17.11 -30.33 39.42
C ASP A 250 -17.31 -30.86 40.85
N SER A 251 -18.46 -31.50 41.09
CA SER A 251 -19.12 -31.52 42.40
C SER A 251 -19.01 -32.85 43.16
N VAL A 252 -18.35 -32.85 44.33
CA VAL A 252 -18.37 -33.99 45.27
C VAL A 252 -18.45 -33.56 46.75
N GLY A 253 -19.42 -34.12 47.49
CA GLY A 253 -19.14 -34.56 48.88
C GLY A 253 -19.60 -33.68 50.05
N THR A 254 -20.91 -33.57 50.26
CA THR A 254 -21.54 -33.05 51.50
C THR A 254 -21.03 -33.74 52.79
N GLN A 255 -20.65 -32.96 53.83
CA GLN A 255 -21.16 -33.13 55.21
C GLN A 255 -20.77 -32.01 56.19
N VAL A 256 -21.60 -31.83 57.23
CA VAL A 256 -21.47 -30.82 58.30
C VAL A 256 -21.79 -31.46 59.66
N PRO A 257 -20.92 -31.32 60.66
CA PRO A 257 -21.30 -30.67 61.93
C PRO A 257 -20.16 -29.78 62.50
N ALA A 258 -20.31 -28.92 63.52
CA ALA A 258 -21.40 -28.14 64.13
C ALA A 258 -20.83 -27.53 65.44
N ALA A 259 -21.22 -26.31 65.81
CA ALA A 259 -20.76 -25.55 67.01
C ALA A 259 -19.25 -25.12 67.02
N ALA A 260 -18.82 -24.02 67.67
CA ALA A 260 -19.48 -23.24 68.72
C ALA A 260 -19.20 -21.71 68.71
N THR A 261 -20.17 -20.96 69.22
CA THR A 261 -20.23 -19.60 69.78
C THR A 261 -18.94 -18.76 69.97
N THR A 262 -18.88 -17.55 69.37
CA THR A 262 -18.69 -16.27 70.11
C THR A 262 -19.04 -14.99 69.31
N GLN A 263 -19.61 -13.99 70.01
CA GLN A 263 -19.94 -12.61 69.58
C GLN A 263 -20.42 -11.82 70.83
N PRO A 264 -20.59 -10.48 70.81
CA PRO A 264 -19.99 -9.42 69.98
C PRO A 264 -19.16 -8.48 70.94
N PRO A 265 -19.05 -7.12 70.88
CA PRO A 265 -19.97 -6.05 70.40
C PRO A 265 -19.40 -5.20 69.25
N ALA A 266 -20.03 -4.14 68.73
CA ALA A 266 -21.42 -3.80 68.38
C ALA A 266 -21.55 -2.26 68.28
N SER A 267 -22.01 -1.73 67.14
CA SER A 267 -22.67 -0.42 66.94
C SER A 267 -23.29 -0.47 65.53
N LYS A 268 -24.61 -0.38 65.33
CA LYS A 268 -25.49 0.82 65.41
C LYS A 268 -24.96 1.94 64.50
N THR A 269 -25.71 2.46 63.51
CA THR A 269 -27.18 2.69 63.46
C THR A 269 -27.85 2.39 62.10
N SER A 270 -29.19 2.42 62.10
CA SER A 270 -30.12 2.41 60.95
C SER A 270 -31.39 3.21 61.37
N PRO A 271 -32.48 3.37 60.57
CA PRO A 271 -32.70 3.15 59.13
C PRO A 271 -33.38 4.40 58.47
N VAL A 272 -34.07 4.21 57.31
CA VAL A 272 -35.23 4.94 56.71
C VAL A 272 -35.03 5.18 55.20
N ALA A 273 -36.00 5.00 54.29
CA ALA A 273 -37.18 4.10 54.22
C ALA A 273 -37.69 4.01 52.74
N GLU A 274 -38.54 3.02 52.47
CA GLU A 274 -39.37 2.88 51.24
C GLU A 274 -40.46 4.00 51.10
N PRO A 275 -41.23 4.13 49.98
CA PRO A 275 -41.55 3.11 48.97
C PRO A 275 -41.51 3.53 47.48
N ALA A 276 -41.78 2.57 46.58
CA ALA A 276 -42.18 2.79 45.18
C ALA A 276 -43.67 3.16 45.04
N PRO A 277 -44.13 3.55 43.83
CA PRO A 277 -45.09 2.68 43.13
C PRO A 277 -44.87 2.57 41.60
N SER A 278 -45.72 1.77 40.94
CA SER A 278 -45.55 1.22 39.58
C SER A 278 -46.31 1.96 38.46
N ALA A 279 -46.10 1.48 37.21
CA ALA A 279 -46.96 1.63 36.01
C ALA A 279 -46.80 2.96 35.21
N GLN A 280 -47.08 3.06 33.89
CA GLN A 280 -47.57 2.06 32.90
C GLN A 280 -47.28 2.47 31.44
N ALA A 281 -47.16 1.48 30.53
CA ALA A 281 -47.51 1.41 29.09
C ALA A 281 -47.29 2.58 28.08
N GLY A 282 -46.91 2.18 26.85
CA GLY A 282 -46.93 2.98 25.59
C GLY A 282 -45.80 2.54 24.63
N THR A 283 -45.98 1.55 23.75
CA THR A 283 -46.64 1.55 22.41
C THR A 283 -45.94 2.41 21.34
N GLU A 284 -45.31 1.71 20.37
CA GLU A 284 -45.16 2.08 18.94
C GLU A 284 -44.31 3.36 18.65
N ASP A 285 -43.49 3.43 17.59
CA ASP A 285 -43.75 3.03 16.20
C ASP A 285 -42.50 2.43 15.49
N GLU A 286 -42.62 2.13 14.19
CA GLU A 286 -41.71 1.35 13.35
C GLU A 286 -40.71 2.19 12.52
N ASN A 287 -39.95 1.50 11.66
CA ASN A 287 -39.25 1.98 10.46
C ASN A 287 -37.88 2.70 10.62
N ALA A 288 -36.81 1.95 10.30
CA ALA A 288 -35.56 2.48 9.75
C ALA A 288 -35.07 1.54 8.64
N ALA A 289 -35.32 1.90 7.38
CA ALA A 289 -34.97 1.08 6.22
C ALA A 289 -33.45 1.07 5.92
N ALA A 290 -33.00 0.01 5.25
CA ALA A 290 -31.62 -0.10 4.77
C ALA A 290 -31.29 0.99 3.73
N THR A 291 -30.04 1.46 3.75
CA THR A 291 -29.49 2.36 2.73
C THR A 291 -28.26 1.71 2.10
N ASP A 292 -28.49 1.02 0.99
CA ASP A 292 -27.44 0.60 0.06
C ASP A 292 -26.94 1.84 -0.69
N ALA A 293 -25.61 2.01 -0.81
CA ALA A 293 -24.98 3.23 -1.31
C ALA A 293 -23.88 2.96 -2.35
N ALA A 294 -24.07 1.97 -3.22
CA ALA A 294 -23.20 1.73 -4.36
C ALA A 294 -23.53 2.69 -5.53
N ALA A 295 -22.70 3.73 -5.71
CA ALA A 295 -22.85 4.70 -6.80
C ALA A 295 -21.63 4.67 -7.75
N SER A 296 -21.72 3.89 -8.82
CA SER A 296 -20.82 3.97 -9.98
C SER A 296 -21.57 4.56 -11.17
N ALA A 297 -21.06 5.67 -11.72
CA ALA A 297 -21.68 6.37 -12.85
C ALA A 297 -20.77 6.31 -14.08
N SER A 298 -21.28 5.75 -15.19
CA SER A 298 -20.67 5.89 -16.52
C SER A 298 -21.70 5.62 -17.63
N THR A 299 -21.93 6.64 -18.44
CA THR A 299 -22.56 6.67 -19.77
C THR A 299 -21.68 7.65 -20.60
N ASP A 300 -21.54 7.60 -21.93
CA ASP A 300 -22.03 6.72 -23.02
C ASP A 300 -20.90 6.72 -24.11
N ALA A 301 -20.89 6.04 -25.26
CA ALA A 301 -21.89 5.29 -26.01
C ALA A 301 -21.23 4.33 -27.04
N THR A 302 -22.03 3.87 -28.01
CA THR A 302 -21.66 3.50 -29.41
C THR A 302 -21.59 2.02 -29.77
N THR A 303 -22.60 1.60 -30.52
CA THR A 303 -22.77 0.34 -31.25
C THR A 303 -21.70 0.09 -32.33
N SER A 304 -21.17 -1.14 -32.42
CA SER A 304 -20.89 -1.79 -33.71
C SER A 304 -20.66 -3.32 -33.61
N GLN A 305 -21.63 -4.06 -34.14
CA GLN A 305 -21.62 -5.36 -34.86
C GLN A 305 -20.53 -6.43 -34.62
N SER A 306 -20.99 -7.69 -34.53
CA SER A 306 -20.16 -8.91 -34.54
C SER A 306 -19.46 -9.17 -35.89
N PRO A 307 -18.33 -9.91 -35.90
CA PRO A 307 -17.84 -10.62 -37.08
C PRO A 307 -18.51 -12.00 -37.22
N GLU A 308 -18.86 -12.38 -38.46
CA GLU A 308 -19.10 -13.78 -38.85
C GLU A 308 -17.80 -14.43 -39.38
N GLU A 309 -17.85 -15.73 -39.66
CA GLU A 309 -16.71 -16.53 -40.11
C GLU A 309 -16.09 -16.06 -41.45
N SER A 310 -14.77 -16.25 -41.59
CA SER A 310 -14.19 -16.52 -42.90
C SER A 310 -12.96 -17.43 -42.78
N THR A 311 -13.05 -18.64 -43.35
CA THR A 311 -11.95 -19.60 -43.43
C THR A 311 -11.19 -19.42 -44.74
N ALA A 312 -9.88 -19.17 -44.66
CA ALA A 312 -8.98 -19.17 -45.81
C ALA A 312 -7.59 -19.71 -45.41
N GLU A 313 -7.38 -21.00 -45.67
CA GLU A 313 -6.09 -21.69 -45.63
C GLU A 313 -5.21 -21.26 -46.82
N VAL A 314 -3.87 -21.25 -46.69
CA VAL A 314 -2.91 -21.82 -47.68
C VAL A 314 -1.44 -21.56 -47.28
N SER A 315 -0.71 -22.68 -47.10
CA SER A 315 0.73 -22.94 -47.32
C SER A 315 1.86 -22.01 -46.84
N ALA A 316 2.89 -22.65 -46.28
CA ALA A 316 4.26 -22.13 -46.14
C ALA A 316 5.17 -22.60 -47.30
N ALA A 317 6.37 -22.00 -47.45
CA ALA A 317 7.67 -22.68 -47.66
C ALA A 317 8.79 -21.71 -48.09
N ASP A 318 10.04 -22.03 -47.68
CA ASP A 318 11.34 -21.71 -48.31
C ASP A 318 11.77 -20.26 -48.65
N ALA A 319 13.05 -19.91 -48.81
CA ALA A 319 14.34 -20.42 -48.28
C ALA A 319 15.50 -19.49 -48.75
N ALA A 320 16.74 -19.72 -48.29
CA ALA A 320 18.03 -19.26 -48.84
C ALA A 320 18.31 -17.73 -48.87
N GLU A 321 19.33 -17.21 -48.19
CA GLU A 321 20.74 -17.07 -48.67
C GLU A 321 20.87 -16.28 -49.99
N ASN A 322 21.68 -15.21 -50.12
CA ASN A 322 23.14 -15.24 -49.99
C ASN A 322 23.79 -13.82 -50.11
N SER A 323 25.03 -13.69 -49.61
CA SER A 323 26.09 -12.68 -49.80
C SER A 323 25.98 -11.57 -50.87
N SER A 324 26.34 -10.33 -50.49
CA SER A 324 27.61 -9.65 -50.86
C SER A 324 27.63 -8.23 -50.24
N ALA A 325 28.61 -7.75 -49.46
CA ALA A 325 30.08 -7.76 -49.50
C ALA A 325 30.73 -6.54 -50.24
N HIS A 326 31.24 -5.60 -49.43
CA HIS A 326 32.33 -4.62 -49.66
C HIS A 326 32.43 -3.74 -50.93
N SER A 327 32.41 -2.41 -50.70
CA SER A 327 33.45 -1.44 -51.09
C SER A 327 33.26 -0.18 -50.20
N THR A 328 34.11 0.27 -49.26
CA THR A 328 35.57 0.60 -49.19
C THR A 328 35.99 1.90 -49.87
N SER A 329 36.74 2.73 -49.12
CA SER A 329 37.47 3.96 -49.50
C SER A 329 36.64 5.22 -49.83
N GLU A 330 37.09 6.47 -49.55
CA GLU A 330 37.97 6.98 -48.48
C GLU A 330 37.98 8.53 -48.47
N ALA A 331 38.74 9.11 -47.52
CA ALA A 331 39.34 10.46 -47.55
C ALA A 331 38.42 11.71 -47.61
N HIS A 332 38.26 12.34 -46.44
CA HIS A 332 38.08 13.80 -46.29
C HIS A 332 39.42 14.52 -46.59
N PRO A 333 39.41 15.78 -47.08
CA PRO A 333 39.85 16.88 -46.19
C PRO A 333 39.21 18.29 -46.42
N GLU A 334 39.38 19.14 -45.40
CA GLU A 334 39.56 20.61 -45.40
C GLU A 334 38.40 21.60 -45.72
N GLN A 335 38.08 22.39 -44.68
CA GLN A 335 37.65 23.81 -44.72
C GLN A 335 38.93 24.71 -44.55
N PRO A 336 38.94 26.06 -44.37
CA PRO A 336 37.86 27.06 -44.11
C PRO A 336 38.04 28.40 -44.90
N PRO A 337 37.85 29.62 -44.35
CA PRO A 337 36.58 30.33 -44.10
C PRO A 337 36.46 31.72 -44.78
N VAL A 338 35.25 32.30 -44.81
CA VAL A 338 34.86 33.74 -44.84
C VAL A 338 33.32 33.81 -44.82
N ASP A 339 32.61 34.86 -44.36
CA ASP A 339 32.92 36.02 -43.51
C ASP A 339 31.60 36.49 -42.84
N GLU A 340 31.65 37.22 -41.74
CA GLU A 340 30.49 37.91 -41.14
C GLU A 340 30.54 39.42 -41.47
N PRO A 341 29.39 40.12 -41.57
CA PRO A 341 29.18 41.17 -40.56
C PRO A 341 27.71 41.48 -40.20
N GLU A 342 27.45 41.74 -38.91
CA GLU A 342 26.36 42.61 -38.44
C GLU A 342 26.60 44.09 -38.86
N PRO A 343 25.57 44.97 -38.88
CA PRO A 343 25.42 45.85 -37.71
C PRO A 343 23.99 46.36 -37.38
N ALA A 344 23.75 46.59 -36.09
CA ALA A 344 22.55 47.21 -35.52
C ALA A 344 22.40 48.73 -35.78
N SER A 345 21.19 49.25 -35.54
CA SER A 345 20.95 50.59 -34.95
C SER A 345 19.50 50.72 -34.43
N ALA A 346 19.21 51.73 -33.60
CA ALA A 346 18.00 51.83 -32.75
C ALA A 346 17.32 53.21 -32.81
N SER A 347 16.34 53.46 -31.90
CA SER A 347 15.61 54.73 -31.58
C SER A 347 14.13 54.79 -32.05
N ALA A 348 13.19 55.56 -31.46
CA ALA A 348 12.80 55.89 -30.06
C ALA A 348 11.54 56.82 -30.08
N ALA A 349 10.80 56.93 -28.96
CA ALA A 349 9.72 57.93 -28.68
C ALA A 349 8.43 57.82 -29.57
N GLU A 350 7.23 58.37 -29.30
CA GLU A 350 6.50 58.98 -28.15
C GLU A 350 4.98 59.13 -28.57
N SER A 351 3.94 59.50 -27.78
CA SER A 351 3.66 59.73 -26.33
C SER A 351 2.12 59.80 -26.08
N GLN A 352 1.66 59.65 -24.82
CA GLN A 352 0.35 60.12 -24.26
C GLN A 352 -0.96 59.50 -24.86
N ASP A 353 -2.19 59.55 -24.27
CA ASP A 353 -2.72 60.15 -23.03
C ASP A 353 -3.97 59.41 -22.42
N SER A 354 -4.31 59.77 -21.17
CA SER A 354 -5.63 59.81 -20.45
C SER A 354 -6.69 58.67 -20.39
N ASP A 355 -6.97 58.26 -19.14
CA ASP A 355 -8.27 57.97 -18.47
C ASP A 355 -9.49 57.29 -19.16
N ARG A 356 -9.91 56.12 -18.62
CA ARG A 356 -11.29 55.91 -18.09
C ARG A 356 -11.49 54.63 -17.24
N VAL A 357 -12.04 54.78 -16.03
CA VAL A 357 -12.52 53.72 -15.10
C VAL A 357 -13.68 54.32 -14.27
N PRO A 358 -14.68 53.58 -13.69
CA PRO A 358 -15.01 52.15 -13.79
C PRO A 358 -16.42 51.86 -14.40
N LYS A 359 -16.78 50.58 -14.48
CA LYS A 359 -18.14 50.11 -14.12
C LYS A 359 -18.07 48.72 -13.47
N GLU A 360 -19.09 48.37 -12.69
CA GLU A 360 -19.06 47.31 -11.68
C GLU A 360 -19.42 45.90 -12.17
N THR A 361 -19.00 44.94 -11.34
CA THR A 361 -19.31 43.50 -11.26
C THR A 361 -20.51 42.93 -12.02
N GLU A 362 -20.26 41.77 -12.62
CA GLU A 362 -21.07 40.57 -12.34
C GLU A 362 -20.13 39.34 -12.29
N THR A 363 -20.28 38.47 -11.29
CA THR A 363 -19.36 37.34 -11.04
C THR A 363 -20.04 35.99 -11.32
N THR A 364 -19.62 35.30 -12.37
CA THR A 364 -19.92 33.88 -12.58
C THR A 364 -18.94 33.01 -11.78
N PRO A 365 -19.38 31.97 -11.05
CA PRO A 365 -18.47 31.10 -10.32
C PRO A 365 -17.62 30.25 -11.29
N GLU A 366 -16.29 30.30 -11.17
CA GLU A 366 -15.42 29.31 -11.80
C GLU A 366 -15.50 27.97 -11.05
N GLU A 367 -15.58 26.89 -11.81
CA GLU A 367 -15.38 25.53 -11.30
C GLU A 367 -13.94 25.35 -10.77
N PRO A 368 -13.70 24.48 -9.76
CA PRO A 368 -12.37 24.27 -9.21
C PRO A 368 -11.42 23.64 -10.24
N LYS A 369 -10.53 24.47 -10.80
CA LYS A 369 -9.45 24.05 -11.71
C LYS A 369 -8.50 23.08 -11.01
N LYS A 370 -8.66 21.77 -11.26
CA LYS A 370 -7.74 20.72 -10.79
C LYS A 370 -6.28 21.10 -11.06
N LYS A 371 -5.41 21.05 -10.03
CA LYS A 371 -4.00 21.50 -10.04
C LYS A 371 -3.08 20.66 -10.96
N LYS A 372 -3.28 20.67 -12.29
CA LYS A 372 -2.38 20.03 -13.28
C LYS A 372 -0.99 20.69 -13.42
N GLY A 373 -0.58 21.54 -12.48
CA GLY A 373 0.48 22.54 -12.65
C GLY A 373 1.89 22.14 -12.22
N LEU A 374 2.05 21.15 -11.32
CA LEU A 374 3.34 20.84 -10.68
C LEU A 374 4.08 19.69 -11.39
N PHE A 375 3.48 18.50 -11.45
CA PHE A 375 4.11 17.29 -11.98
C PHE A 375 4.51 17.36 -13.46
N SER A 376 3.67 17.99 -14.31
CA SER A 376 3.92 18.10 -15.75
C SER A 376 5.26 18.79 -16.10
N LYS A 377 5.80 19.60 -15.17
CA LYS A 377 7.11 20.27 -15.31
C LYS A 377 8.28 19.49 -14.71
N LEU A 378 8.00 18.48 -13.88
CA LEU A 378 9.01 17.66 -13.18
C LEU A 378 9.21 16.30 -13.85
N PHE A 379 8.22 15.79 -14.60
CA PHE A 379 8.27 14.45 -15.20
C PHE A 379 7.86 14.42 -16.69
N GLY A 380 7.73 15.60 -17.32
CA GLY A 380 7.51 15.71 -18.77
C GLY A 380 8.83 15.69 -19.55
N ARG A 381 9.01 14.68 -20.40
CA ARG A 381 9.97 14.67 -21.52
C ARG A 381 9.21 14.81 -22.84
#